data_AF-A0A833E102-F1
#
_entry.id   AF-A0A833E102-F1
#
_cell.length_a   1.000
_cell.length_b   1.000
_cell.length_c   1.000
_cell.angle_alpha   90.00
_cell.angle_beta   90.00
_cell.angle_gamma   90.00
#
_symmetry.space_group_name_H-M   'P 1'
#
loop_
_entity.id
_entity.type
_entity.pdbx_description
1 polymer ?
#
loop_
_entity_poly.entity_id
_entity_poly.type
_entity_poly.pdbx_seq_one_letter_code
_entity_poly.pdbx_strand_id
1 'polypeptide(L)'
;MEGDSMVDTLTIVMGATAGFIAGYAAGYSLRKMINWFLFILGSQLLVLMYLEKLEVITIHWNRLGELLATSISALQGTISIIESMALTVPLVGFAAGFIVGFTQGG
;
A
#
# COMPACT_ATOMS: atom_id res chain seq x y z
N MET A 1 -12.09 26.25 -32.36
CA MET A 1 -11.29 25.89 -31.17
C MET A 1 -12.04 24.91 -30.24
N GLU A 2 -13.14 24.29 -30.68
CA GLU A 2 -13.95 23.37 -29.85
C GLU A 2 -13.55 21.89 -30.01
N GLY A 3 -12.86 21.54 -31.09
CA GLY A 3 -12.39 20.17 -31.32
C GLY A 3 -11.25 19.74 -30.39
N ASP A 4 -10.43 20.68 -29.91
CA ASP A 4 -9.27 20.39 -29.08
C ASP A 4 -9.66 20.03 -27.63
N SER A 5 -10.69 20.69 -27.08
CA SER A 5 -11.17 20.44 -25.72
C SER A 5 -11.87 19.08 -25.57
N MET A 6 -12.53 18.58 -26.62
CA MET A 6 -13.14 17.25 -26.62
C MET A 6 -12.09 16.13 -26.63
N VAL A 7 -10.98 16.32 -27.35
CA VAL A 7 -9.87 15.37 -27.39
C VAL A 7 -9.12 15.35 -26.05
N ASP A 8 -8.94 16.51 -25.43
CA ASP A 8 -8.28 16.61 -24.12
C ASP A 8 -9.14 15.97 -23.01
N THR A 9 -10.46 16.22 -23.03
CA THR A 9 -11.41 15.59 -22.09
C THR A 9 -11.42 14.07 -22.25
N LEU A 10 -11.42 13.58 -23.49
CA LEU A 10 -11.36 12.14 -23.76
C LEU A 10 -10.05 11.52 -23.24
N THR A 11 -8.93 12.21 -23.43
CA THR A 11 -7.60 11.75 -22.98
C THR A 11 -7.52 11.66 -21.45
N ILE A 12 -8.08 12.66 -20.76
CA ILE A 12 -8.21 12.69 -19.29
C ILE A 12 -9.07 11.51 -18.80
N VAL A 13 -10.24 11.29 -19.40
CA VAL A 13 -11.17 10.22 -19.00
C VAL A 13 -10.59 8.84 -19.29
N MET A 14 -9.95 8.64 -20.44
CA MET A 14 -9.29 7.37 -20.79
C MET A 14 -8.08 7.10 -19.88
N GLY A 15 -7.27 8.12 -19.58
CA GLY A 15 -6.15 7.99 -18.64
C GLY A 15 -6.61 7.65 -17.22
N ALA A 16 -7.67 8.29 -16.74
CA ALA A 16 -8.22 8.02 -15.41
C ALA A 16 -8.85 6.62 -15.31
N THR A 17 -9.57 6.17 -16.35
CA THR A 17 -10.19 4.83 -16.36
C THR A 17 -9.16 3.71 -16.49
N ALA A 18 -8.15 3.87 -17.35
CA ALA A 18 -7.03 2.93 -17.44
C ALA A 18 -6.26 2.86 -16.11
N GLY A 19 -5.98 4.02 -15.50
CA GLY A 19 -5.41 4.11 -14.15
C GLY A 19 -6.27 3.38 -13.13
N PHE A 20 -7.57 3.61 -13.11
CA PHE A 20 -8.52 2.98 -12.18
C PHE A 20 -8.54 1.45 -12.26
N ILE A 21 -8.57 0.88 -13.47
CA ILE A 21 -8.56 -0.58 -13.63
C ILE A 21 -7.23 -1.18 -13.15
N ALA A 22 -6.11 -0.55 -13.50
CA ALA A 22 -4.80 -0.97 -13.04
C ALA A 22 -4.66 -0.86 -11.51
N GLY A 23 -5.18 0.23 -10.93
CA GLY A 23 -5.25 0.46 -9.49
C GLY A 23 -6.08 -0.60 -8.80
N TYR A 24 -7.27 -0.89 -9.32
CA TYR A 24 -8.18 -1.89 -8.79
C TYR A 24 -7.55 -3.29 -8.74
N ALA A 25 -6.92 -3.73 -9.84
CA ALA A 25 -6.24 -5.02 -9.90
C ALA A 25 -5.04 -5.10 -8.94
N ALA A 26 -4.28 -4.00 -8.83
CA ALA A 26 -3.16 -3.90 -7.89
C ALA A 26 -3.64 -3.94 -6.43
N GLY A 27 -4.69 -3.18 -6.09
CA GLY A 27 -5.27 -3.13 -4.75
C GLY A 27 -5.83 -4.47 -4.29
N TYR A 28 -6.52 -5.18 -5.18
CA TYR A 28 -7.01 -6.54 -4.93
C TYR A 28 -5.87 -7.53 -4.64
N SER A 29 -4.81 -7.48 -5.46
CA SER A 29 -3.65 -8.37 -5.31
C SER A 29 -2.85 -8.08 -4.03
N LEU A 30 -2.70 -6.80 -3.69
CA LEU A 30 -1.91 -6.39 -2.52
C LEU A 30 -2.53 -6.87 -1.20
N ARG A 31 -3.86 -6.87 -1.07
CA ARG A 31 -4.52 -7.34 0.15
C ARG A 31 -4.24 -8.82 0.43
N LYS A 32 -4.20 -9.64 -0.61
CA LYS A 32 -3.84 -11.06 -0.49
C LYS A 32 -2.40 -11.24 -0.03
N MET A 33 -1.47 -10.42 -0.53
CA MET A 33 -0.08 -10.41 -0.05
C MET A 33 0.01 -9.97 1.42
N ILE A 34 -0.69 -8.90 1.81
CA ILE A 34 -0.65 -8.39 3.19
C ILE A 34 -1.13 -9.44 4.19
N ASN A 35 -2.24 -10.14 3.91
CA ASN A 35 -2.71 -11.20 4.79
C ASN A 35 -1.68 -12.33 4.95
N TRP A 36 -1.01 -12.73 3.86
CA TRP A 36 0.06 -13.72 3.92
C TRP A 36 1.26 -13.22 4.73
N PHE A 37 1.69 -11.97 4.53
CA PHE A 37 2.76 -11.36 5.31
C PHE A 37 2.41 -11.27 6.79
N LEU A 38 1.20 -10.85 7.14
CA LEU A 38 0.72 -10.79 8.52
C LEU A 38 0.70 -12.17 9.17
N PHE A 39 0.30 -13.20 8.43
CA PHE A 39 0.29 -14.58 8.93
C PHE A 39 1.72 -15.06 9.26
N ILE A 40 2.68 -14.80 8.37
CA ILE A 40 4.10 -15.16 8.58
C ILE A 40 4.70 -14.36 9.75
N LEU A 41 4.48 -13.05 9.79
CA LEU A 41 4.98 -12.19 10.87
C LEU A 41 4.36 -12.55 12.22
N GLY A 42 3.04 -12.77 12.26
CA GLY A 42 2.34 -13.20 13.47
C GLY A 42 2.82 -14.57 13.95
N SER A 43 3.06 -15.51 13.04
CA SER A 43 3.61 -16.83 13.36
C SER A 43 5.01 -16.71 13.97
N GLN A 44 5.90 -15.88 13.42
CA GLN A 44 7.23 -15.63 13.99
C GLN A 44 7.14 -15.01 15.40
N LEU A 45 6.23 -14.05 15.60
CA LEU A 45 6.00 -13.43 16.91
C LEU A 45 5.46 -14.44 17.94
N LEU A 46 4.55 -15.33 17.54
CA LEU A 46 4.05 -16.40 18.40
C LEU A 46 5.15 -17.38 18.80
N VAL A 47 6.03 -17.76 17.87
CA VAL A 47 7.19 -18.61 18.15
C VAL A 47 8.13 -17.93 19.14
N LEU A 48 8.41 -16.64 18.96
CA LEU A 48 9.24 -15.86 19.88
C LEU A 48 8.61 -15.79 21.28
N MET A 49 7.31 -15.49 21.39
CA MET A 49 6.59 -15.46 22.67
C MET A 49 6.55 -16.83 23.36
N TYR A 50 6.49 -17.92 22.60
CA TYR A 50 6.59 -19.27 23.14
C TYR A 50 8.00 -19.58 23.69
N LEU A 51 9.06 -19.10 23.02
CA LEU A 51 10.44 -19.23 23.49
C LEU A 51 10.75 -18.35 24.72
N GLU A 52 10.08 -17.21 24.88
CA GLU A 52 10.19 -16.39 26.10
C GLU A 52 9.71 -17.16 27.33
N LYS A 53 8.59 -17.89 27.21
CA LYS A 53 8.06 -18.74 28.29
C LYS A 53 9.01 -19.85 28.73
N LEU A 54 10.00 -20.19 27.92
CA LEU A 54 11.03 -21.19 28.22
C LEU A 54 12.24 -20.59 28.96
N GLU A 55 12.24 -19.27 29.28
CA GLU A 55 13.32 -18.54 29.99
C GLU A 55 14.70 -18.56 29.30
N VAL A 56 14.80 -19.02 28.04
CA VAL A 56 16.07 -19.11 27.32
C VAL A 56 16.48 -17.79 26.63
N ILE A 57 15.55 -16.85 26.37
CA ILE A 57 15.82 -15.62 25.58
C ILE A 57 15.05 -14.40 26.13
N THR A 58 15.74 -13.30 26.47
CA THR A 58 15.13 -11.99 26.80
C THR A 58 14.73 -11.24 25.53
N ILE A 59 13.43 -11.12 25.26
CA ILE A 59 12.92 -10.32 24.13
C ILE A 59 13.07 -8.83 24.47
N HIS A 60 13.96 -8.15 23.75
CA HIS A 60 14.14 -6.71 23.86
C HIS A 60 13.10 -5.98 23.02
N TRP A 61 11.91 -5.78 23.58
CA TRP A 61 10.80 -5.05 22.96
C TRP A 61 11.19 -3.66 22.43
N ASN A 62 12.20 -3.03 23.05
CA ASN A 62 12.74 -1.75 22.61
C ASN A 62 13.32 -1.78 21.18
N ARG A 63 13.99 -2.86 20.79
CA ARG A 63 14.57 -3.02 19.45
C ARG A 63 13.51 -3.24 18.38
N LEU A 64 12.44 -3.94 18.72
CA LEU A 64 11.29 -4.14 17.83
C LEU A 64 10.55 -2.82 17.57
N GLY A 65 10.36 -2.01 18.62
CA GLY A 65 9.78 -0.67 18.49
C GLY A 65 10.62 0.26 17.61
N GLU A 66 11.93 0.20 17.74
CA GLU A 66 12.88 1.00 16.95
C GLU A 66 12.85 0.63 15.45
N LEU A 67 12.78 -0.67 15.14
CA LEU A 67 12.64 -1.18 13.77
C LEU A 67 11.29 -0.81 13.14
N LEU A 68 10.20 -0.89 13.92
CA LEU A 68 8.87 -0.44 13.50
C LEU A 68 8.85 1.06 13.24
N ALA A 69 9.40 1.87 14.14
CA ALA A 69 9.50 3.32 13.97
C ALA A 69 10.29 3.68 12.71
N THR A 70 11.43 3.02 12.48
CA THR A 70 12.26 3.23 11.27
C THR A 70 11.49 2.87 9.99
N SER A 71 10.74 1.77 10.02
CA SER A 71 9.91 1.34 8.88
C SER A 71 8.77 2.33 8.60
N ILE A 72 8.13 2.86 9.65
CA ILE A 72 7.09 3.88 9.54
C ILE A 72 7.66 5.20 8.98
N SER A 73 8.85 5.61 9.43
CA SER A 73 9.54 6.78 8.88
C SER A 73 9.92 6.60 7.41
N ALA A 74 10.37 5.41 7.00
CA ALA A 74 10.65 5.10 5.60
C ALA A 74 9.39 5.13 4.72
N LEU A 75 8.25 4.65 5.25
CA LEU A 75 6.96 4.76 4.58
C LEU A 75 6.52 6.23 4.42
N GLN A 76 6.71 7.08 5.43
CA GLN A 76 6.43 8.52 5.32
C GLN A 76 7.27 9.21 4.24
N GLY A 77 8.55 8.87 4.14
CA GLY A 77 9.41 9.38 3.06
C GLY A 77 8.97 8.94 1.66
N THR A 78 8.30 7.79 1.55
CA THR A 78 7.74 7.32 0.28
C THR A 78 6.44 8.04 -0.06
N ILE A 79 5.60 8.32 0.95
CA ILE A 79 4.34 9.06 0.79
C ILE A 79 4.60 10.47 0.27
N SER A 80 5.61 11.18 0.80
CA SER A 80 5.95 12.53 0.33
C SER A 80 6.41 12.58 -1.13
N ILE A 81 7.10 11.54 -1.60
CA ILE A 81 7.49 11.40 -3.01
C ILE A 81 6.25 11.15 -3.87
N ILE A 82 5.33 10.29 -3.43
CA ILE A 82 4.07 10.02 -4.13
C ILE A 82 3.20 11.28 -4.22
N GLU A 83 3.09 12.06 -3.14
CA GLU A 83 2.37 13.35 -3.14
C GLU A 83 2.94 14.33 -4.16
N SER A 84 4.27 14.38 -4.33
CA SER A 84 4.91 15.21 -5.35
C SER A 84 4.64 14.74 -6.79
N MET A 85 4.34 13.45 -6.99
CA MET A 85 4.05 12.83 -8.30
C MET A 85 2.54 12.72 -8.63
N ALA A 86 1.67 12.89 -7.63
CA ALA A 86 0.22 12.71 -7.74
C ALA A 86 -0.49 13.78 -8.61
N LEU A 87 0.23 14.76 -9.15
CA LEU A 87 -0.30 15.84 -9.99
C LEU A 87 -0.78 15.38 -11.39
N THR A 88 -0.69 14.08 -11.70
CA THR A 88 -1.13 13.53 -12.99
C THR A 88 -2.49 12.84 -12.87
N VAL A 89 -3.44 13.25 -13.74
CA VAL A 89 -4.81 12.70 -13.81
C VAL A 89 -4.87 11.15 -13.79
N PRO A 90 -3.99 10.41 -14.49
CA PRO A 90 -4.01 8.95 -14.46
C PRO A 90 -3.67 8.35 -13.09
N LEU A 91 -2.82 9.03 -12.29
CA LEU A 91 -2.47 8.58 -10.94
C LEU A 91 -3.65 8.73 -9.97
N VAL A 92 -4.47 9.78 -10.13
CA VAL A 92 -5.69 9.97 -9.33
C VAL A 92 -6.70 8.86 -9.61
N GLY A 93 -6.90 8.52 -10.89
CA GLY A 93 -7.70 7.38 -11.30
C GLY A 93 -7.18 6.07 -10.71
N PHE A 94 -5.87 5.85 -10.76
CA PHE A 94 -5.20 4.70 -10.15
C PHE A 94 -5.38 4.62 -8.64
N ALA A 95 -5.15 5.71 -7.90
CA ALA A 95 -5.30 5.74 -6.45
C ALA A 95 -6.75 5.45 -6.03
N ALA A 96 -7.73 6.03 -6.73
CA ALA A 96 -9.15 5.76 -6.50
C ALA A 96 -9.48 4.27 -6.77
N GLY A 97 -9.01 3.73 -7.88
CA GLY A 97 -9.18 2.31 -8.21
C GLY A 97 -8.51 1.39 -7.20
N PHE A 98 -7.32 1.75 -6.74
CA PHE A 98 -6.54 1.00 -5.76
C PHE A 98 -7.22 0.95 -4.40
N ILE A 99 -7.71 2.07 -3.88
CA ILE A 99 -8.44 2.10 -2.60
C ILE A 99 -9.72 1.26 -2.69
N VAL A 100 -10.46 1.38 -3.79
CA VAL A 100 -11.68 0.60 -4.01
C VAL A 100 -11.35 -0.89 -4.13
N GLY A 101 -10.34 -1.28 -4.92
CA GLY A 101 -9.91 -2.68 -5.06
C GLY A 101 -9.38 -3.28 -3.76
N PHE A 102 -8.68 -2.48 -2.95
CA PHE A 102 -8.19 -2.89 -1.64
C PHE A 102 -9.34 -3.13 -0.64
N THR A 103 -10.36 -2.28 -0.64
CA THR A 103 -11.50 -2.38 0.29
C THR A 103 -12.52 -3.46 -0.10
N GLN A 104 -12.85 -3.60 -1.40
CA GLN A 104 -13.81 -4.59 -1.90
C GLN A 104 -13.25 -6.00 -2.10
N GLY A 105 -11.93 -6.20 -2.04
CA GLY A 105 -11.31 -7.53 -2.03
C GLY A 105 -11.57 -8.27 -0.71
N GLY A 106 -12.81 -8.72 -0.50
CA GLY A 106 -13.24 -9.63 0.56
C GLY A 106 -12.99 -11.09 0.22
#